data_AF-A0A249PH98-F1
#
_entry.id   AF-A0A249PH98-F1
#
_cell.length_a   1.000
_cell.length_b   1.000
_cell.length_c   1.000
_cell.angle_alpha   90.00
_cell.angle_beta   90.00
_cell.angle_gamma   90.00
#
_symmetry.space_group_name_H-M   'P 1'
#
loop_
_entity.id
_entity.type
_entity.pdbx_description
1 polymer ?
#
loop_
_entity_poly.entity_id
_entity_poly.type
_entity_poly.pdbx_seq_one_letter_code
_entity_poly.pdbx_strand_id
1 'polypeptide(L)' 'MRGLATAPPIPYRQQNGGDYLIPSMQLRPDVGEADANGFALHLNDEGRVPPISAARRPA' A
#
# COMPACT_ATOMS: atom_id res chain seq x y z
N MET A 1 -3.76 21.08 15.34
CA MET A 1 -3.66 19.94 14.40
C MET A 1 -4.81 18.99 14.70
N ARG A 2 -5.77 18.82 13.78
CA ARG A 2 -6.94 17.94 14.02
C ARG A 2 -6.61 16.53 13.53
N GLY A 3 -6.91 15.51 14.33
CA GLY A 3 -6.84 14.11 13.91
C GLY A 3 -5.47 13.43 13.94
N LEU A 4 -4.39 14.08 14.41
CA LEU A 4 -3.04 13.48 14.41
C LEU A 4 -2.99 12.13 15.16
N ALA A 5 -3.62 12.05 16.32
CA ALA A 5 -3.62 10.85 17.15
C ALA A 5 -4.68 9.81 16.76
N THR A 6 -5.63 10.16 15.88
CA THR A 6 -6.79 9.32 15.55
C THR A 6 -6.84 8.91 14.08
N ALA A 7 -6.12 9.60 13.20
CA ALA A 7 -6.00 9.22 11.80
C ALA A 7 -5.26 7.86 11.72
N PRO A 8 -5.78 6.88 10.96
CA PRO A 8 -5.08 5.63 10.78
C PRO A 8 -3.75 5.89 10.06
N PRO A 9 -2.67 5.16 10.43
CA PRO A 9 -1.41 5.21 9.69
C PRO A 9 -1.60 4.77 8.24
N ILE A 10 -0.69 5.22 7.37
CA ILE A 10 -0.58 4.65 6.02
C ILE A 10 -0.02 3.22 6.18
N PRO A 11 -0.67 2.20 5.61
CA PRO A 11 -0.33 0.80 5.85
C PRO A 11 0.81 0.34 4.94
N TYR A 12 2.00 0.92 5.12
CA TYR A 12 3.19 0.47 4.39
C TYR A 12 3.61 -0.95 4.82
N ARG A 13 4.10 -1.72 3.85
CA ARG A 13 4.72 -3.03 4.09
C ARG A 13 5.90 -2.91 5.02
N GLN A 14 5.93 -3.78 6.03
CA GLN A 14 7.05 -3.85 6.95
C GLN A 14 8.25 -4.51 6.28
N GLN A 15 9.40 -3.85 6.29
CA GLN A 15 10.61 -4.35 5.67
C GLN A 15 11.05 -5.73 6.20
N ASN A 16 11.04 -5.90 7.52
CA ASN A 16 11.42 -7.15 8.19
C ASN A 16 10.19 -8.02 8.51
N GLY A 17 9.05 -7.75 7.87
CA GLY A 17 7.80 -8.47 8.06
C GLY A 17 7.65 -9.72 7.19
N GLY A 18 8.61 -9.99 6.30
CA GLY A 18 8.61 -11.17 5.42
C GLY A 18 8.41 -10.85 3.93
N ASP A 19 7.83 -9.70 3.60
CA ASP A 19 7.50 -9.30 2.22
C ASP A 19 8.73 -8.92 1.36
N TYR A 20 9.87 -8.66 2.01
CA TYR A 20 11.11 -8.30 1.33
C TYR A 20 12.15 -9.41 1.48
N LEU A 21 12.88 -9.65 0.41
CA LEU A 21 14.07 -10.49 0.39
C LEU A 21 15.23 -9.76 1.05
N ILE A 22 15.65 -10.19 2.23
CA ILE A 22 16.85 -9.66 2.91
C ILE A 22 18.08 -10.45 2.45
N PRO A 23 19.22 -9.80 2.10
CA PRO A 23 19.54 -8.37 2.29
C PRO A 23 19.25 -7.48 1.06
N SER A 24 18.72 -8.05 -0.02
CA SER A 24 18.54 -7.35 -1.30
C SER A 24 17.47 -6.25 -1.28
N MET A 25 16.57 -6.30 -0.31
CA MET A 25 15.45 -5.36 -0.13
C MET A 25 14.47 -5.34 -1.29
N GLN A 26 14.44 -6.39 -2.11
CA GLN A 26 13.47 -6.56 -3.19
C GLN A 26 12.18 -7.15 -2.62
N LEU A 27 11.02 -6.66 -3.07
CA LEU A 27 9.74 -7.30 -2.78
C LEU A 27 9.74 -8.72 -3.37
N ARG A 28 9.09 -9.65 -2.66
CA ARG A 28 8.89 -10.99 -3.21
C ARG A 28 7.95 -10.95 -4.42
N PRO A 29 8.11 -11.84 -5.41
CA PRO A 29 7.32 -11.82 -6.65
C PRO A 29 5.83 -12.11 -6.45
N ASP A 30 5.46 -12.74 -5.34
CA ASP A 30 4.10 -13.13 -4.95
C ASP A 30 3.37 -12.04 -4.14
N VAL A 31 3.99 -10.88 -3.94
CA VAL A 31 3.44 -9.78 -3.16
C VAL A 31 2.63 -8.82 -4.03
N GLY A 32 1.37 -8.60 -3.64
CA GLY A 32 0.45 -7.66 -4.25
C GLY A 32 -0.48 -8.29 -5.30
N GLU A 33 -1.49 -7.53 -5.71
CA GLU A 33 -2.41 -7.90 -6.77
C GLU A 33 -1.71 -7.97 -8.14
N ALA A 34 -2.26 -8.76 -9.06
CA ALA A 34 -1.66 -8.98 -10.39
C ALA A 34 -1.47 -7.69 -11.22
N ASP A 35 -2.27 -6.64 -10.96
CA ASP A 35 -2.19 -5.35 -11.63
C ASP A 35 -1.38 -4.29 -10.86
N ALA A 36 -0.99 -4.58 -9.62
CA ALA A 36 -0.23 -3.66 -8.78
C ALA A 36 1.22 -3.56 -9.25
N ASN A 37 1.72 -2.32 -9.36
CA ASN A 37 3.09 -2.05 -9.77
C ASN A 37 3.64 -0.77 -9.12
N GLY A 38 4.95 -0.60 -9.19
CA GLY A 38 5.64 0.59 -8.67
C GLY A 38 5.34 0.82 -7.18
N PHE A 39 5.07 2.07 -6.80
CA PHE A 39 4.85 2.45 -5.40
C PHE A 39 3.62 1.80 -4.75
N ALA A 40 2.62 1.44 -5.54
CA ALA A 40 1.40 0.81 -5.02
C ALA A 40 1.67 -0.54 -4.37
N LEU A 41 2.73 -1.25 -4.78
CA LEU A 41 3.13 -2.53 -4.20
C LEU A 41 3.58 -2.42 -2.74
N HIS A 42 3.95 -1.24 -2.26
CA HIS A 42 4.41 -1.06 -0.88
C HIS A 42 3.27 -0.83 0.12
N LEU A 43 2.01 -0.82 -0.31
CA LEU A 43 0.87 -0.83 0.59
C LEU A 43 0.45 -2.29 0.89
N ASN A 44 0.11 -2.55 2.15
CA ASN A 44 -0.59 -3.79 2.51
C ASN A 44 -2.01 -3.74 1.94
N ASP A 45 -2.56 -4.91 1.63
CA ASP A 45 -3.90 -5.03 1.03
C ASP A 45 -5.00 -4.47 1.95
N GLU A 46 -4.71 -4.35 3.26
CA GLU A 46 -5.58 -3.76 4.28
C GLU A 46 -5.82 -2.24 4.14
N GLY A 47 -5.04 -1.49 3.36
CA GLY A 47 -5.39 -0.10 3.10
C GLY A 47 -4.94 0.46 1.76
N ARG A 48 -5.15 -0.37 0.73
CA ARG A 48 -5.38 0.14 -0.61
C ARG A 48 -6.65 1.00 -0.62
N VAL A 49 -6.48 2.32 -0.69
CA VAL A 49 -7.56 3.24 -1.03
C VAL A 49 -7.81 3.12 -2.53
N PRO A 50 -9.07 2.92 -3.00
CA PRO A 50 -9.34 2.80 -4.42
C PRO A 50 -8.87 4.06 -5.19
N PRO A 51 -8.39 3.90 -6.44
CA PRO A 51 -7.88 5.02 -7.20
C PRO A 51 -8.95 6.11 -7.40
N ILE A 52 -8.51 7.36 -7.37
CA ILE A 52 -9.36 8.57 -7.49
C ILE A 52 -10.17 8.63 -8.80
N SER A 53 -9.87 7.79 -9.79
CA SER A 53 -10.62 7.66 -11.04
C SER A 53 -11.97 6.92 -10.89
N ALA A 54 -12.25 6.30 -9.73
CA ALA A 54 -13.53 5.63 -9.47
C ALA A 54 -14.62 6.58 -8.92
N ALA A 55 -14.25 7.82 -8.53
CA ALA A 55 -15.20 8.84 -8.11
C ALA A 55 -15.86 9.48 -9.34
N ARG A 56 -16.92 8.83 -9.84
CA ARG A 56 -17.85 9.35 -10.83
C ARG A 56 -18.18 10.82 -10.55
N ARG A 57 -17.91 11.70 -11.50
CA ARG A 57 -18.42 13.08 -11.50
C ARG A 57 -19.96 13.02 -11.44
N PRO A 58 -20.64 13.61 -10.44
CA PRO A 58 -22.06 13.86 -10.58
C PRO A 58 -22.29 14.87 -11.71
N ALA A 59 -23.37 14.65 -12.48
CA ALA A 59 -23.80 15.48 -13.60
C ALA A 59 -24.20 16.89 -13.15
#